data_AF-A0A964ZK64-F1
#
_entry.id   AF-A0A964ZK64-F1
#
_cell.length_a   1.000
_cell.length_b   1.000
_cell.length_c   1.000
_cell.angle_alpha   90.00
_cell.angle_beta   90.00
_cell.angle_gamma   90.00
#
_symmetry.space_group_name_H-M   'P 1'
#
loop_
_entity.id
_entity.type
_entity.pdbx_description
1 polymer ?
#
loop_
_entity_poly.entity_id
_entity_poly.type
_entity_poly.pdbx_seq_one_letter_code
_entity_poly.pdbx_strand_id
1 'polypeptide(L)'
;MAYNRFVSHKAAVVSVFVLGILIVFVALSPFTARYGVNEAVQAPPNYFLTPRANAWLGTDDIGRDLYSRLIYGVRVSLVIGLFSAIISVALGCLIGAVAGFRG
;
A
#
# COMPACT_ATOMS: atom_id res chain seq x y z
N MET A 1 -24.61 6.40 -17.41
CA MET A 1 -23.87 7.66 -17.71
C MET A 1 -22.64 7.88 -16.82
N ALA A 2 -22.72 7.71 -15.48
CA ALA A 2 -21.57 7.94 -14.58
C ALA A 2 -20.37 7.01 -14.79
N TYR A 3 -20.61 5.71 -15.06
CA TYR A 3 -19.54 4.72 -15.30
C TYR A 3 -18.65 5.08 -16.52
N ASN A 4 -19.25 5.41 -17.67
CA ASN A 4 -18.50 5.82 -18.86
C ASN A 4 -17.69 7.11 -18.63
N ARG A 5 -18.15 8.01 -17.75
CA ARG A 5 -17.41 9.22 -17.37
C ARG A 5 -16.17 8.89 -16.54
N PHE A 6 -16.28 7.96 -15.60
CA PHE A 6 -15.17 7.50 -14.78
C PHE A 6 -14.07 6.84 -15.61
N VAL A 7 -14.45 5.90 -16.49
CA VAL A 7 -13.48 5.17 -17.34
C VAL A 7 -12.81 6.09 -18.36
N SER A 8 -13.43 7.21 -18.73
CA SER A 8 -12.81 8.22 -19.61
C SER A 8 -11.71 9.03 -18.91
N HIS A 9 -11.71 9.10 -17.58
CA HIS A 9 -10.75 9.89 -16.82
C HIS A 9 -9.48 9.07 -16.52
N LYS A 10 -8.47 9.23 -17.37
CA LYS A 10 -7.20 8.44 -17.31
C LYS A 10 -6.58 8.40 -15.91
N ALA A 11 -6.55 9.54 -15.20
CA ALA A 11 -6.00 9.59 -13.84
C ALA A 11 -6.81 8.74 -12.85
N ALA A 12 -8.14 8.70 -12.98
CA ALA A 12 -8.98 7.92 -12.06
C ALA A 12 -8.79 6.42 -12.30
N VAL A 13 -8.72 6.00 -13.57
CA VAL A 13 -8.47 4.60 -13.95
C VAL A 13 -7.08 4.14 -13.50
N VAL A 14 -6.04 4.95 -13.71
CA VAL A 14 -4.68 4.63 -13.28
C VAL A 14 -4.62 4.48 -11.76
N SER A 15 -5.23 5.38 -11.01
CA SER A 15 -5.27 5.28 -9.53
C SER A 15 -5.95 4.02 -9.05
N VAL A 16 -7.11 3.64 -9.62
CA VAL A 16 -7.80 2.39 -9.28
C VAL A 16 -6.95 1.18 -9.62
N PHE A 17 -6.30 1.18 -10.78
CA PHE A 17 -5.44 0.08 -11.21
C PHE A 17 -4.25 -0.12 -10.26
N VAL A 18 -3.53 0.96 -9.94
CA VAL A 18 -2.39 0.94 -9.01
C VAL A 18 -2.84 0.51 -7.62
N LEU A 19 -3.94 1.07 -7.11
CA LEU A 19 -4.49 0.70 -5.80
C LEU A 19 -4.89 -0.78 -5.76
N GLY A 20 -5.53 -1.27 -6.83
CA GLY A 20 -5.91 -2.68 -6.99
C GLY A 20 -4.69 -3.60 -6.94
N ILE A 21 -3.61 -3.25 -7.66
CA ILE A 21 -2.35 -4.00 -7.60
C ILE A 21 -1.81 -4.03 -6.17
N LEU A 22 -1.72 -2.88 -5.49
CA LEU A 22 -1.19 -2.82 -4.11
C LEU A 22 -2.02 -3.68 -3.14
N ILE A 23 -3.35 -3.65 -3.25
CA ILE A 23 -4.25 -4.47 -2.45
C ILE A 23 -4.01 -5.96 -2.72
N VAL A 24 -3.87 -6.37 -3.99
CA VAL A 24 -3.57 -7.76 -4.35
C VAL A 24 -2.23 -8.21 -3.78
N PHE A 25 -1.18 -7.40 -3.90
CA PHE A 25 0.14 -7.68 -3.30
C PHE A 25 0.08 -7.87 -1.79
N VAL A 26 -0.70 -7.02 -1.11
CA VAL A 26 -0.92 -7.09 0.34
C VAL A 26 -1.74 -8.31 0.76
N ALA A 27 -2.77 -8.66 -0.01
CA ALA A 27 -3.63 -9.82 0.22
C ALA A 27 -2.88 -11.13 0.01
N LEU A 28 -1.96 -11.17 -0.96
CA LEU A 28 -1.08 -12.30 -1.22
C LEU A 28 0.10 -12.41 -0.25
N SER A 29 0.30 -11.44 0.64
CA SER A 29 1.44 -11.48 1.56
C SER A 29 1.56 -12.74 2.43
N PRO A 30 0.49 -13.39 2.92
CA PRO A 30 0.65 -14.61 3.70
C PRO A 30 1.36 -15.73 2.93
N PHE A 31 1.31 -15.68 1.60
CA PHE A 31 1.98 -16.65 0.73
C PHE A 31 3.35 -16.17 0.23
N THR A 32 3.56 -14.86 0.11
CA THR A 32 4.79 -14.29 -0.45
C THR A 32 5.79 -13.80 0.60
N ALA A 33 5.32 -13.26 1.73
CA ALA A 33 6.18 -12.77 2.81
C ALA A 33 6.61 -13.96 3.68
N ARG A 34 7.89 -14.33 3.57
CA ARG A 34 8.46 -15.52 4.21
C ARG A 34 8.89 -15.29 5.65
N TYR A 35 9.03 -14.02 6.07
CA TYR A 35 9.52 -13.64 7.39
C TYR A 35 8.63 -12.56 8.01
N GLY A 36 8.61 -12.51 9.34
CA GLY A 36 8.02 -11.40 10.09
C GLY A 36 8.75 -10.07 9.83
N VAL A 37 8.07 -8.94 10.13
CA VAL A 37 8.59 -7.57 9.91
C VAL A 37 9.99 -7.35 10.48
N ASN A 38 10.24 -7.95 11.66
CA ASN A 38 11.48 -7.78 12.41
C ASN A 38 12.31 -9.06 12.46
N GLU A 39 11.92 -10.09 11.71
CA GLU A 39 12.64 -11.35 11.68
C GLU A 39 13.81 -11.28 10.70
N ALA A 40 14.97 -11.73 11.16
CA ALA A 40 16.15 -11.87 10.33
C ALA A 40 16.10 -13.17 9.53
N VAL A 41 16.66 -13.14 8.32
CA VAL A 41 16.86 -14.33 7.49
C VAL A 41 17.82 -15.28 8.20
N GLN A 42 17.38 -16.53 8.39
CA GLN A 42 18.11 -17.53 9.19
C GLN A 42 19.29 -18.20 8.45
N ALA A 43 19.72 -17.67 7.31
CA ALA A 43 20.75 -18.26 6.45
C ALA A 43 21.98 -17.33 6.33
N PRO A 44 23.15 -17.69 6.91
CA PRO A 44 24.39 -16.93 6.72
C PRO A 44 24.95 -17.05 5.29
N PRO A 45 25.55 -15.99 4.73
CA PRO A 45 25.55 -14.62 5.23
C PRO A 45 24.15 -14.01 5.07
N ASN A 46 23.64 -13.36 6.10
CA ASN A 46 22.28 -12.79 6.11
C ASN A 46 22.27 -11.26 6.04
N TYR A 47 23.41 -10.58 6.17
CA TYR A 47 23.54 -9.13 6.09
C TYR A 47 23.85 -8.65 4.66
N PHE A 48 23.26 -7.52 4.25
CA PHE A 48 23.48 -6.91 2.92
C PHE A 48 23.38 -7.89 1.76
N LEU A 49 22.42 -8.82 1.83
CA LEU A 49 22.21 -9.77 0.74
C LEU A 49 21.65 -9.03 -0.47
N THR A 50 22.21 -9.35 -1.64
CA THR A 50 21.58 -9.03 -2.92
C THR A 50 20.31 -9.85 -3.11
N PRO A 51 19.42 -9.46 -4.05
CA PRO A 51 18.21 -10.22 -4.39
C PRO A 51 18.50 -11.71 -4.64
N ARG A 52 17.88 -12.59 -3.85
CA ARG A 52 18.09 -14.05 -3.86
C ARG A 52 16.78 -14.80 -3.62
N ALA A 53 16.76 -16.09 -3.94
CA ALA A 53 15.57 -16.93 -3.76
C ALA A 53 15.01 -16.89 -2.32
N ASN A 54 15.89 -16.74 -1.32
CA ASN A 54 15.53 -16.70 0.10
C ASN A 54 15.25 -15.29 0.64
N ALA A 55 15.59 -14.24 -0.13
CA ALA A 55 15.37 -12.83 0.20
C ALA A 55 15.16 -12.06 -1.12
N TRP A 56 13.90 -11.97 -1.57
CA TRP A 56 13.57 -11.58 -2.95
C TRP A 56 14.08 -10.19 -3.33
N LEU A 57 14.10 -9.26 -2.37
CA LEU A 57 14.64 -7.92 -2.54
C LEU A 57 15.95 -7.71 -1.78
N GLY A 58 16.54 -8.80 -1.28
CA GLY A 58 17.71 -8.74 -0.42
C GLY A 58 17.38 -8.48 1.04
N THR A 59 18.43 -8.25 1.83
CA THR A 59 18.34 -7.97 3.26
C THR A 59 19.02 -6.66 3.62
N ASP A 60 18.63 -6.10 4.76
CA ASP A 60 19.26 -4.90 5.31
C ASP A 60 20.57 -5.20 6.07
N ASP A 61 21.09 -4.16 6.72
CA ASP A 61 22.30 -4.14 7.53
C ASP A 61 22.26 -5.04 8.77
N ILE A 62 21.05 -5.45 9.19
CA ILE A 62 20.85 -6.39 10.30
C ILE A 62 20.22 -7.73 9.85
N GLY A 63 20.10 -7.93 8.54
CA GLY A 63 19.69 -9.19 7.92
C GLY A 63 18.19 -9.45 7.84
N ARG A 64 17.35 -8.42 7.96
CA ARG A 64 15.89 -8.52 7.77
C ARG A 64 15.54 -8.50 6.29
N ASP A 65 14.55 -9.30 5.90
CA ASP A 65 14.06 -9.36 4.51
C ASP A 65 13.36 -8.06 4.10
N LEU A 66 13.88 -7.40 3.07
CA LEU A 66 13.37 -6.12 2.59
C LEU A 66 11.98 -6.26 1.97
N TYR A 67 11.72 -7.38 1.29
CA TYR A 67 10.42 -7.65 0.66
C TYR A 67 9.28 -7.69 1.68
N SER A 68 9.45 -8.50 2.73
CA SER A 68 8.47 -8.61 3.81
C SER A 68 8.21 -7.24 4.44
N ARG A 69 9.27 -6.48 4.77
CA ARG A 69 9.16 -5.13 5.34
C ARG A 69 8.38 -4.17 4.44
N LEU A 70 8.63 -4.20 3.13
CA LEU A 70 7.89 -3.37 2.18
C LEU A 70 6.40 -3.72 2.15
N ILE A 71 6.04 -5.01 2.11
CA ILE A 71 4.62 -5.40 2.07
C ILE A 71 3.89 -5.00 3.36
N TYR A 72 4.53 -5.15 4.52
CA TYR A 72 3.98 -4.64 5.78
C TYR A 72 3.87 -3.11 5.79
N GLY A 73 4.83 -2.39 5.20
CA GLY A 73 4.73 -0.94 5.00
C GLY A 73 3.54 -0.55 4.12
N VAL A 74 3.31 -1.26 3.00
CA VAL A 74 2.16 -1.01 2.10
C VAL A 74 0.83 -1.20 2.85
N ARG A 75 0.71 -2.22 3.71
CA ARG A 75 -0.49 -2.42 4.56
C ARG A 75 -0.81 -1.17 5.39
N VAL A 76 0.18 -0.64 6.09
CA VAL A 76 0.01 0.53 6.95
C VAL A 76 -0.36 1.76 6.12
N SER A 77 0.33 1.98 4.99
CA SER A 77 0.05 3.10 4.08
C SER A 77 -1.37 3.06 3.50
N LEU A 78 -1.88 1.88 3.13
CA LEU A 78 -3.24 1.72 2.64
C LEU A 78 -4.28 2.11 3.70
N VAL A 79 -4.07 1.68 4.95
CA VAL A 79 -4.95 2.02 6.07
C VAL A 79 -4.95 3.54 6.31
N ILE A 80 -3.78 4.15 6.43
CA ILE A 80 -3.66 5.60 6.66
C ILE A 80 -4.28 6.39 5.51
N GLY A 81 -4.01 6.00 4.26
CA GLY A 81 -4.57 6.64 3.07
C GLY A 81 -6.10 6.57 3.04
N LEU A 82 -6.67 5.42 3.39
CA LEU A 82 -8.13 5.25 3.46
C LEU A 82 -8.76 6.15 4.53
N PHE A 83 -8.22 6.15 5.75
CA PHE A 83 -8.72 7.01 6.83
C PHE A 83 -8.59 8.49 6.49
N SER A 84 -7.47 8.90 5.90
CA SER A 84 -7.27 10.27 5.43
C SER A 84 -8.33 10.69 4.39
N ALA A 85 -8.67 9.80 3.45
CA ALA A 85 -9.68 10.07 2.43
C ALA A 85 -11.08 10.22 3.05
N ILE A 86 -11.45 9.34 3.98
CA ILE A 86 -12.75 9.39 4.69
C ILE A 86 -12.89 10.71 5.44
N ILE A 87 -11.87 11.10 6.21
CA ILE A 87 -11.88 12.35 6.97
C ILE A 87 -11.99 13.56 6.03
N SER A 88 -11.24 13.57 4.94
CA SER A 88 -11.28 14.63 3.93
C SER A 88 -12.67 14.79 3.32
N VAL A 89 -13.32 13.68 2.94
CA VAL A 89 -14.68 13.69 2.39
C VAL A 89 -15.69 14.17 3.44
N ALA A 90 -15.59 13.70 4.69
CA ALA A 90 -16.48 14.10 5.76
C ALA A 90 -16.40 15.62 6.02
N LEU A 91 -15.19 16.16 6.17
CA LEU A 91 -14.97 17.59 6.37
C LEU A 91 -15.40 18.41 5.16
N GLY A 92 -15.05 17.97 3.95
CA GLY A 92 -15.46 18.62 2.71
C GLY A 92 -16.98 18.65 2.54
N CYS A 93 -17.68 17.58 2.92
CA CYS A 93 -19.14 17.51 2.89
C CYS A 93 -19.78 18.46 3.90
N LEU A 94 -19.27 18.51 5.14
CA LEU A 94 -19.77 19.43 6.16
C LEU A 94 -19.61 20.89 5.73
N ILE A 95 -18.41 21.27 5.27
CA ILE A 95 -18.13 22.63 4.80
C ILE A 95 -19.00 22.95 3.57
N GLY A 96 -19.08 22.03 2.61
CA GLY A 96 -19.88 22.19 1.41
C GLY A 96 -21.38 22.35 1.70
N ALA A 97 -21.91 21.59 2.67
CA ALA A 97 -23.29 21.71 3.10
C ALA A 97 -23.55 23.09 3.74
N VAL A 98 -22.70 23.54 4.66
CA VAL A 98 -22.83 24.86 5.30
C VAL A 98 -22.76 26.00 4.27
N ALA A 99 -21.84 25.89 3.31
CA ALA A 99 -21.73 26.86 2.22
C ALA A 99 -22.98 26.87 1.33
N GLY A 100 -23.51 25.69 0.97
CA GLY A 100 -24.73 25.57 0.17
C GLY A 100 -26.02 26.00 0.88
N PHE A 101 -26.06 26.00 2.21
CA PHE A 101 -27.18 26.55 2.97
C PHE A 101 -27.17 28.08 3.06
N ARG A 102 -26.01 28.73 2.86
CA ARG A 102 -25.82 30.19 2.99
C ARG A 102 -25.57 30.92 1.67
N GLY A 103 -25.35 30.20 0.58
CA GLY A 103 -25.27 30.73 -0.79
C GLY A 103 -26.59 30.54 -1.52
#